data_AF-A0A8S3BHA4-F1
#
_entry.id   AF-A0A8S3BHA4-F1
#
_cell.length_a   1.000
_cell.length_b   1.000
_cell.length_c   1.000
_cell.angle_alpha   90.00
_cell.angle_beta   90.00
_cell.angle_gamma   90.00
#
_symmetry.space_group_name_H-M   'P 1'
#
loop_
_entity.id
_entity.type
_entity.pdbx_description
1 polymer ?
#
loop_
_entity_poly.entity_id
_entity_poly.type
_entity_poly.pdbx_seq_one_letter_code
_entity_poly.pdbx_strand_id
1 'polypeptide(L)'
;RQRQLITGITRYEWSKNKTQSLMLIPIGSDLYIHDGTEIRLLMNGANQPSIIDPKLSPDGSFVAYVQNCELYCVSTAKSSF
;
A
#
# COMPACT_ATOMS: atom_id res chain seq x y z
N ARG A 1 -12.02 -13.89 -7.56
CA ARG A 1 -10.89 -14.39 -6.74
C ARG A 1 -9.71 -14.70 -7.67
N GLN A 2 -8.53 -14.15 -7.42
CA GLN A 2 -7.34 -14.46 -8.22
C GLN A 2 -6.77 -15.82 -7.79
N ARG A 3 -6.36 -16.67 -8.74
CA ARG A 3 -5.67 -17.93 -8.47
C ARG A 3 -4.18 -17.65 -8.31
N GLN A 4 -3.76 -17.14 -7.15
CA GLN A 4 -2.33 -16.98 -6.85
C GLN A 4 -1.79 -18.23 -6.15
N LEU A 5 -0.76 -18.83 -6.75
CA LEU A 5 -0.08 -20.05 -6.26
C LEU A 5 1.32 -19.76 -5.70
N ILE A 6 1.79 -18.52 -5.86
CA ILE A 6 3.12 -18.06 -5.46
C ILE A 6 2.97 -17.26 -4.16
N THR A 7 3.88 -17.48 -3.22
CA THR A 7 3.97 -16.71 -1.96
C THR A 7 4.95 -15.55 -2.10
N GLY A 8 4.82 -14.53 -1.24
CA GLY A 8 5.67 -13.34 -1.25
C GLY A 8 4.99 -12.12 -1.89
N ILE A 9 5.79 -11.23 -2.50
CA ILE A 9 5.28 -10.03 -3.17
C ILE A 9 4.71 -10.42 -4.53
N THR A 10 3.39 -10.45 -4.63
CA THR A 10 2.69 -10.83 -5.85
C THR A 10 2.03 -9.66 -6.58
N ARG A 11 2.07 -8.46 -5.98
CA ARG A 11 1.57 -7.21 -6.53
C ARG A 11 2.43 -6.05 -6.04
N TYR A 12 2.60 -5.04 -6.89
CA TYR A 12 3.11 -3.73 -6.53
C TYR A 12 2.55 -2.69 -7.51
N GLU A 13 2.53 -1.43 -7.11
CA GLU A 13 2.05 -0.33 -7.96
C GLU A 13 2.97 0.88 -7.84
N TRP A 14 3.25 1.55 -8.96
CA TRP A 14 3.99 2.80 -9.00
C TRP A 14 3.03 3.98 -9.15
N SER A 15 3.33 5.11 -8.50
CA SER A 15 2.65 6.38 -8.75
C SER A 15 2.90 6.82 -10.20
N LYS A 16 1.88 7.31 -10.88
CA LYS A 16 1.94 7.62 -12.33
C LYS A 16 2.31 9.09 -12.62
N ASN A 17 1.94 10.01 -11.72
CA ASN A 17 1.98 11.46 -11.98
C ASN A 17 2.76 12.21 -10.89
N LYS A 18 4.01 11.80 -10.61
CA LYS A 18 4.86 12.45 -9.61
C LYS A 18 6.29 12.59 -10.10
N THR A 19 6.96 13.68 -9.72
CA THR A 19 8.40 13.89 -9.98
C THR A 19 9.27 12.85 -9.25
N GLN A 20 8.77 12.29 -8.14
CA GLN A 20 9.39 11.20 -7.40
C GLN A 20 8.46 9.99 -7.35
N SER A 21 8.88 8.88 -7.97
CA SER A 21 8.08 7.66 -8.04
C SER A 21 7.96 6.99 -6.68
N LEU A 22 6.74 6.87 -6.17
CA LEU A 22 6.41 6.04 -5.00
C LEU A 22 5.95 4.66 -5.47
N MET A 23 6.42 3.61 -4.79
CA MET A 23 5.99 2.24 -5.01
C MET A 23 5.21 1.74 -3.80
N LEU A 24 3.99 1.26 -4.01
CA LEU A 24 3.19 0.53 -3.03
C LEU A 24 3.54 -0.96 -3.10
N ILE A 25 3.79 -1.57 -1.94
CA ILE A 25 4.15 -2.98 -1.80
C ILE A 25 3.25 -3.62 -0.73
N PRO A 26 2.15 -4.30 -1.14
CA PRO A 26 1.32 -5.07 -0.22
C PRO A 26 2.01 -6.40 0.16
N ILE A 27 2.09 -6.70 1.46
CA ILE A 27 2.63 -7.98 1.96
C ILE A 27 1.68 -8.51 3.02
N GLY A 28 0.94 -9.58 2.70
CA GLY A 28 -0.10 -10.09 3.59
C GLY A 28 -1.16 -9.01 3.84
N SER A 29 -1.33 -8.61 5.10
CA SER A 29 -2.23 -7.51 5.50
C SER A 29 -1.48 -6.19 5.76
N ASP A 30 -0.17 -6.12 5.54
CA ASP A 30 0.61 -4.90 5.73
C ASP A 30 0.76 -4.14 4.42
N LEU A 31 0.83 -2.81 4.53
CA LEU A 31 1.13 -1.93 3.40
C LEU A 31 2.48 -1.27 3.63
N TYR A 32 3.36 -1.40 2.64
CA TYR A 32 4.64 -0.71 2.60
C TYR A 32 4.69 0.26 1.43
N ILE A 33 5.52 1.29 1.57
CA ILE A 33 5.84 2.24 0.52
C ILE A 33 7.34 2.41 0.41
N HIS A 34 7.81 2.47 -0.83
CA HIS A 34 9.19 2.77 -1.18
C HIS A 34 9.26 4.08 -1.96
N ASP A 35 10.14 4.99 -1.54
CA ASP A 35 10.28 6.35 -2.13
C ASP A 35 11.49 6.51 -3.06
N GLY A 36 12.14 5.40 -3.40
CA GLY A 36 13.38 5.39 -4.17
C GLY A 36 14.62 5.20 -3.28
N THR A 37 14.50 5.47 -1.98
CA THR A 37 15.63 5.38 -1.03
C THR A 37 15.42 4.34 0.05
N GLU A 38 14.21 4.24 0.60
CA GLU A 38 13.91 3.32 1.70
C GLU A 38 12.51 2.70 1.55
N ILE A 39 12.35 1.49 2.10
CA ILE A 39 11.04 0.89 2.34
C ILE A 39 10.61 1.26 3.75
N ARG A 40 9.38 1.78 3.91
CA ARG A 40 8.77 1.99 5.21
C ARG A 40 7.38 1.36 5.32
N LEU A 41 7.01 0.98 6.54
CA LEU A 41 5.67 0.54 6.87
C LEU A 41 4.72 1.74 6.83
N LEU A 42 3.68 1.66 6.02
CA LEU A 42 2.61 2.65 5.93
C LEU A 42 1.45 2.30 6.85
N MET A 43 1.08 1.02 6.88
CA MET A 43 -0.06 0.53 7.65
C MET A 43 0.27 -0.86 8.19
N ASN A 44 0.16 -1.02 9.51
CA ASN A 44 0.31 -2.30 10.19
C ASN A 44 -1.06 -2.99 10.26
N GLY A 45 -1.25 -4.05 9.47
CA GLY A 45 -2.47 -4.84 9.46
C GLY A 45 -2.49 -5.97 10.47
N ALA A 46 -1.49 -6.09 11.35
CA ALA A 46 -1.49 -7.09 12.40
C ALA A 46 -2.70 -6.90 13.33
N ASN A 47 -3.40 -7.99 13.62
CA ASN A 47 -4.61 -8.02 14.45
C ASN A 47 -5.79 -7.19 13.90
N GLN A 48 -5.72 -6.74 12.65
CA GLN A 48 -6.83 -6.07 11.96
C GLN A 48 -7.47 -7.02 10.92
N PRO A 49 -8.72 -6.77 10.51
CA PRO A 49 -9.29 -7.45 9.35
C PRO A 49 -8.40 -7.28 8.12
N SER A 50 -8.36 -8.28 7.23
CA SER A 50 -7.47 -8.23 6.07
C SER A 50 -7.74 -7.01 5.20
N ILE A 51 -6.67 -6.32 4.80
CA ILE A 51 -6.74 -5.30 3.76
C ILE A 51 -6.93 -5.98 2.41
N ILE A 52 -7.85 -5.45 1.62
CA ILE A 52 -8.20 -5.95 0.30
C ILE A 52 -7.99 -4.84 -0.73
N ASP A 53 -7.38 -5.23 -1.85
CA ASP A 53 -7.17 -4.42 -3.06
C ASP A 53 -6.63 -3.00 -2.81
N PRO A 54 -5.48 -2.85 -2.12
CA PRO A 54 -4.89 -1.54 -1.90
C PRO A 54 -4.46 -0.90 -3.24
N LYS A 55 -4.78 0.38 -3.40
CA LYS A 55 -4.47 1.20 -4.60
C LYS A 55 -3.71 2.45 -4.22
N LEU A 56 -2.61 2.70 -4.91
CA LEU A 56 -1.89 3.96 -4.79
C LEU A 56 -2.58 5.04 -5.64
N SER A 57 -2.82 6.22 -5.07
CA SER A 57 -3.35 7.35 -5.84
C SER A 57 -2.37 7.75 -6.96
N PRO A 58 -2.84 8.29 -8.11
CA PRO A 58 -1.95 8.63 -9.22
C PRO A 58 -0.82 9.60 -8.85
N ASP A 59 -1.08 10.54 -7.93
CA ASP A 59 -0.13 11.51 -7.37
C ASP A 59 0.71 10.94 -6.21
N GLY A 60 0.41 9.71 -5.77
CA GLY A 60 1.09 9.00 -4.70
C GLY A 60 0.86 9.55 -3.30
N SER A 61 -0.07 10.49 -3.10
CA SER A 61 -0.33 11.12 -1.78
C SER A 61 -1.10 10.21 -0.81
N PHE A 62 -1.85 9.25 -1.35
CA PHE A 62 -2.71 8.38 -0.56
C PHE A 62 -2.70 6.93 -1.06
N VAL A 63 -3.01 6.01 -0.14
CA VAL A 63 -3.38 4.64 -0.48
C VAL A 63 -4.82 4.40 -0.04
N ALA A 64 -5.68 4.02 -0.99
CA ALA A 64 -7.05 3.59 -0.72
C ALA A 64 -7.11 2.06 -0.61
N TYR A 65 -7.94 1.53 0.27
CA TYR A 65 -8.09 0.09 0.45
C TYR A 65 -9.42 -0.27 1.09
N VAL A 66 -9.84 -1.53 0.92
CA VAL A 66 -11.05 -2.07 1.55
C VAL A 66 -10.65 -2.87 2.79
N GLN A 67 -11.34 -2.65 3.91
CA GLN A 67 -11.19 -3.42 5.13
C GLN A 67 -12.55 -3.51 5.82
N ASN A 68 -12.91 -4.66 6.40
CA ASN A 68 -14.18 -4.82 7.12
C ASN A 68 -15.44 -4.29 6.37
N CYS A 69 -15.52 -4.55 5.06
CA CYS A 69 -16.59 -4.08 4.18
C CYS A 69 -16.71 -2.55 4.00
N GLU A 70 -15.72 -1.77 4.42
CA GLU A 70 -15.67 -0.32 4.28
C GLU A 70 -14.43 0.15 3.48
N LEU A 71 -14.50 1.36 2.93
CA LEU A 71 -13.41 1.99 2.19
C LEU A 71 -12.60 2.92 3.11
N TYR A 72 -11.29 2.73 3.14
CA TYR A 72 -10.35 3.52 3.93
C TYR A 72 -9.30 4.20 3.05
N CYS A 73 -8.68 5.24 3.60
CA CYS A 73 -7.60 5.97 2.95
C CYS A 73 -6.52 6.35 3.97
N VAL A 74 -5.25 6.17 3.62
CA VAL A 74 -4.10 6.52 4.47
C VAL A 74 -3.14 7.42 3.70
N SER A 75 -2.65 8.48 4.36
CA SER A 75 -1.66 9.40 3.78
C SER A 75 -0.30 8.72 3.68
N THR A 76 0.38 8.91 2.55
CA THR A 76 1.75 8.41 2.34
C THR A 76 2.81 9.36 2.90
N ALA A 77 2.42 10.54 3.41
CA ALA A 77 3.37 11.48 4.01
C ALA A 77 4.12 10.83 5.19
N LYS A 78 5.41 11.15 5.33
CA LYS A 78 6.16 10.77 6.53
C LYS A 78 5.60 11.57 7.70
N SER A 79 5.17 10.91 8.77
CA SER A 79 4.83 11.61 10.01
C SER A 79 6.10 12.15 10.64
N SER A 80 6.21 13.46 10.77
CA SER A 80 7.21 14.10 11.63
C SER A 80 6.66 14.11 13.05
N PHE A 81 7.35 13.44 13.98
CA PHE A 81 7.15 13.59 15.42
C PHE A 81 8.21 14.55 15.96
#